data_AF-A0A7C5H1P5-F1
#
_entry.id   AF-A0A7C5H1P5-F1
#
_cell.length_a   1.000
_cell.length_b   1.000
_cell.length_c   1.000
_cell.angle_alpha   90.00
_cell.angle_beta   90.00
_cell.angle_gamma   90.00
#
_symmetry.space_group_name_H-M   'P 1'
#
loop_
_entity.id
_entity.type
_entity.pdbx_description
1 polymer ?
#
loop_
_entity_poly.entity_id
_entity_poly.type
_entity_poly.pdbx_seq_one_letter_code
_entity_poly.pdbx_strand_id
1 'polypeptide(L)'
;MSRKIKITLALLCLASIVEFSVAQEEIVITKQTWALNEKPLPIAVSGFTGEVHNVIRFDLEVLGCKIVSTNEAQFLVIGSNEGRVQGKLIDLISGTELLSKAYSGGTLRLQAHALVNDITPFLPNRGKGIALTHIAF
;
A
#
# COMPACT_ATOMS: atom_id res chain seq x y z
N MET A 1 -26.71 54.34 -46.04
CA MET A 1 -26.20 53.92 -44.72
C MET A 1 -26.01 52.38 -44.67
N SER A 2 -25.12 51.82 -45.51
CA SER A 2 -25.11 50.36 -45.81
C SER A 2 -23.70 49.74 -45.98
N ARG A 3 -22.63 50.55 -46.01
CA ARG A 3 -21.26 50.05 -46.19
C ARG A 3 -20.49 49.79 -44.88
N LYS A 4 -20.77 50.53 -43.80
CA LYS A 4 -20.05 50.37 -42.52
C LYS A 4 -20.49 49.16 -41.69
N ILE A 5 -21.73 48.68 -41.90
CA ILE A 5 -22.31 47.51 -41.20
C ILE A 5 -21.81 46.19 -41.79
N LYS A 6 -21.55 46.13 -43.10
CA LYS A 6 -21.01 44.92 -43.75
C LYS A 6 -19.52 44.69 -43.45
N ILE A 7 -18.76 45.76 -43.20
CA ILE A 7 -17.34 45.66 -42.86
C ILE A 7 -17.15 45.22 -41.40
N THR A 8 -18.03 45.63 -40.49
CA THR A 8 -17.98 45.19 -39.09
C THR A 8 -18.39 43.72 -38.92
N LEU A 9 -19.28 43.19 -39.77
CA LEU A 9 -19.69 41.79 -39.70
C LEU A 9 -18.64 40.81 -40.26
N ALA A 10 -17.79 41.25 -41.20
CA ALA A 10 -16.70 40.43 -41.73
C ALA A 10 -15.48 40.35 -40.81
N LEU A 11 -15.28 41.33 -39.91
CA LEU A 11 -14.17 41.34 -38.96
C LEU A 11 -14.45 40.55 -37.68
N LEU A 12 -15.72 40.26 -37.37
CA LEU A 12 -16.11 39.57 -36.13
C LEU A 12 -16.10 38.04 -36.25
N CYS A 13 -16.02 37.48 -37.46
CA CYS A 13 -15.96 36.02 -37.68
C CYS A 13 -14.54 35.43 -37.67
N LEU A 14 -13.48 36.25 -37.53
CA LEU A 14 -12.10 35.77 -37.60
C LEU A 14 -11.45 35.54 -36.22
N ALA A 15 -12.18 35.74 -35.11
CA ALA A 15 -11.62 35.78 -33.76
C ALA A 15 -12.05 34.63 -32.83
N SER A 16 -12.69 33.58 -33.34
CA SER A 16 -13.18 32.47 -32.50
C SER A 16 -12.81 31.10 -33.05
N ILE A 17 -11.51 30.88 -33.27
CA ILE A 17 -10.95 29.53 -33.20
C ILE A 17 -10.34 29.45 -31.81
N VAL A 18 -11.15 29.01 -30.85
CA VAL A 18 -10.67 28.66 -29.51
C VAL A 18 -9.80 27.42 -29.70
N GLU A 19 -8.49 27.60 -29.53
CA GLU A 19 -7.53 26.50 -29.52
C GLU A 19 -7.85 25.62 -28.31
N PHE A 20 -8.53 24.51 -28.57
CA PHE A 20 -8.66 23.43 -27.59
C PHE A 20 -7.33 22.69 -27.57
N SER A 21 -6.32 23.28 -26.94
CA SER A 21 -5.10 22.54 -26.57
C SER A 21 -5.51 21.49 -25.55
N VAL A 22 -5.74 20.26 -26.03
CA VAL A 22 -5.71 19.08 -25.17
C VAL A 22 -4.29 19.01 -24.64
N ALA A 23 -4.08 19.48 -23.40
CA ALA A 23 -2.87 19.19 -22.67
C ALA A 23 -2.80 17.66 -22.56
N GLN A 24 -1.99 17.06 -23.42
CA GLN A 24 -1.68 15.64 -23.33
C GLN A 24 -0.91 15.49 -22.02
N GLU A 25 -1.58 15.01 -20.96
CA GLU A 25 -0.86 14.48 -19.81
C GLU A 25 0.04 13.38 -20.36
N GLU A 26 1.33 13.68 -20.43
CA GLU A 26 2.33 12.67 -20.69
C GLU A 26 2.15 11.60 -19.63
N ILE A 27 1.75 10.40 -20.05
CA ILE A 27 1.74 9.23 -19.17
C ILE A 27 3.20 8.92 -18.91
N VAL A 28 3.76 9.58 -17.88
CA VAL A 28 5.07 9.25 -17.35
C VAL A 28 4.92 7.88 -16.71
N ILE A 29 5.21 6.84 -17.50
CA ILE A 29 5.39 5.49 -16.98
C ILE A 29 6.70 5.50 -16.21
N THR A 30 6.66 5.97 -14.96
CA THR A 30 7.74 5.76 -14.03
C THR A 30 7.84 4.25 -13.83
N LYS A 31 8.85 3.61 -14.41
CA LYS A 31 9.19 2.23 -14.07
C LYS A 31 9.44 2.21 -12.57
N GLN A 32 8.46 1.75 -11.79
CA GLN A 32 8.71 1.29 -10.44
C GLN A 32 9.58 0.05 -10.61
N THR A 33 10.91 0.25 -10.59
CA THR A 33 11.83 -0.84 -10.40
C THR A 33 11.49 -1.46 -9.06
N TRP A 34 10.83 -2.62 -9.08
CA TRP A 34 10.77 -3.52 -7.95
C TRP A 34 12.23 -3.79 -7.64
N ALA A 35 12.73 -3.19 -6.57
CA ALA A 35 14.14 -3.21 -6.25
C ALA A 35 14.52 -4.64 -5.88
N LEU A 36 14.89 -5.44 -6.89
CA LEU A 36 15.29 -6.84 -6.76
C LEU A 36 16.52 -7.01 -5.84
N ASN A 37 17.19 -5.91 -5.50
CA ASN A 37 18.37 -5.83 -4.65
C ASN A 37 18.12 -5.15 -3.28
N GLU A 38 16.87 -4.90 -2.87
CA GLU A 38 16.62 -4.42 -1.52
C GLU A 38 16.93 -5.50 -0.48
N LYS A 39 17.76 -5.15 0.51
CA LYS A 39 18.07 -6.03 1.63
C LYS A 39 16.75 -6.43 2.32
N PRO A 40 16.50 -7.73 2.56
CA PRO A 40 15.31 -8.16 3.28
C PRO A 40 15.20 -7.49 4.65
N LEU A 41 13.99 -7.05 4.99
CA LEU A 41 13.73 -6.37 6.26
C LEU A 41 13.71 -7.39 7.41
N PRO A 42 14.64 -7.34 8.38
CA PRO A 42 14.66 -8.31 9.48
C PRO A 42 13.49 -8.09 10.43
N ILE A 43 12.63 -9.10 10.59
CA ILE A 43 11.44 -9.05 11.45
C ILE A 43 11.35 -10.33 12.29
N ALA A 44 10.90 -10.19 13.54
CA ALA A 44 10.60 -11.31 14.42
C ALA A 44 9.07 -11.49 14.54
N VAL A 45 8.63 -12.74 14.67
CA VAL A 45 7.21 -13.10 14.87
C VAL A 45 7.10 -13.97 16.12
N SER A 46 6.21 -13.62 17.06
CA SER A 46 6.05 -14.34 18.33
C SER A 46 4.60 -14.41 18.82
N GLY A 47 4.28 -15.44 19.60
CA GLY A 47 3.01 -15.61 20.32
C GLY A 47 1.85 -16.20 19.52
N PHE A 48 1.95 -16.27 18.18
CA PHE A 48 0.99 -16.98 17.33
C PHE A 48 1.31 -18.48 17.23
N THR A 49 0.27 -19.29 17.01
CA THR A 49 0.35 -20.75 16.88
C THR A 49 -0.38 -21.25 15.63
N GLY A 50 -0.07 -22.49 15.21
CA GLY A 50 -0.80 -23.19 14.15
C GLY A 50 -0.81 -22.47 12.79
N GLU A 51 -1.98 -22.45 12.13
CA GLU A 51 -2.15 -21.83 10.82
C GLU A 51 -1.85 -20.33 10.85
N VAL A 52 -2.29 -19.61 11.89
CA VAL A 52 -2.09 -18.15 12.00
C VAL A 52 -0.61 -17.80 11.98
N HIS A 53 0.22 -18.55 12.71
CA HIS A 53 1.67 -18.37 12.69
C HIS A 53 2.24 -18.53 11.27
N ASN A 54 1.84 -19.59 10.57
CA ASN A 54 2.35 -19.89 9.23
C ASN A 54 1.94 -18.84 8.21
N VAL A 55 0.70 -18.35 8.28
CA VAL A 55 0.18 -17.32 7.36
C VAL A 55 0.89 -15.98 7.58
N ILE A 56 1.01 -15.52 8.82
CA ILE A 56 1.72 -14.27 9.13
C ILE A 56 3.16 -14.34 8.63
N ARG A 57 3.84 -15.46 8.89
CA ARG A 57 5.22 -15.66 8.45
C ARG A 57 5.34 -15.60 6.93
N PHE A 58 4.50 -16.35 6.23
CA PHE A 58 4.49 -16.43 4.77
C PHE A 58 4.22 -15.07 4.13
N ASP A 59 3.18 -14.36 4.56
CA ASP A 59 2.83 -13.06 3.99
C ASP A 59 3.95 -12.03 4.20
N LEU A 60 4.60 -12.03 5.38
CA LEU A 60 5.75 -11.15 5.64
C LEU A 60 6.96 -11.50 4.76
N GLU A 61 7.22 -12.79 4.51
CA GLU A 61 8.27 -13.23 3.59
C GLU A 61 7.95 -12.81 2.15
N VAL A 62 6.69 -12.90 1.71
CA VAL A 62 6.23 -12.38 0.40
C VAL A 62 6.37 -10.86 0.31
N LEU A 63 6.16 -10.15 1.41
CA LEU A 63 6.46 -8.72 1.54
C LEU A 63 7.98 -8.44 1.63
N GLY A 64 8.86 -9.39 1.37
CA GLY A 64 10.31 -9.16 1.37
C GLY A 64 10.89 -8.90 2.76
N CYS A 65 10.26 -9.41 3.82
CA CYS A 65 10.85 -9.48 5.15
C CYS A 65 11.65 -10.78 5.30
N LYS A 66 12.70 -10.74 6.12
CA LYS A 66 13.44 -11.92 6.55
C LYS A 66 13.09 -12.20 8.01
N ILE A 67 12.57 -13.40 8.25
CA ILE A 67 12.24 -13.81 9.62
C ILE A 67 13.52 -14.16 10.37
N VAL A 68 13.75 -13.47 11.48
CA VAL A 68 14.94 -13.63 12.32
C VAL A 68 14.53 -13.74 13.80
N SER A 69 15.51 -14.01 14.67
CA SER A 69 15.29 -13.96 16.11
C SER A 69 15.05 -12.52 16.59
N THR A 70 14.38 -12.33 17.73
CA THR A 70 14.10 -10.99 18.28
C THR A 70 15.35 -10.13 18.46
N ASN A 71 16.50 -10.74 18.76
CA ASN A 71 17.77 -10.02 18.97
C ASN A 71 18.36 -9.42 17.68
N GLU A 72 17.94 -9.92 16.52
CA GLU A 72 18.44 -9.51 15.20
C GLU A 72 17.39 -8.73 14.41
N ALA A 73 16.18 -8.59 14.94
CA ALA A 73 15.03 -7.99 14.28
C ALA A 73 15.02 -6.47 14.44
N GLN A 74 14.55 -5.78 13.40
CA GLN A 74 14.20 -4.35 13.49
C GLN A 74 12.76 -4.16 13.93
N PHE A 75 11.87 -5.06 13.51
CA PHE A 75 10.46 -5.04 13.90
C PHE A 75 10.09 -6.34 14.61
N LEU A 76 9.16 -6.25 15.56
CA LEU A 76 8.56 -7.40 16.23
C LEU A 76 7.06 -7.39 16.00
N VAL A 77 6.56 -8.48 15.42
CA VAL A 77 5.14 -8.81 15.38
C VAL A 77 4.86 -9.78 16.52
N ILE A 78 4.12 -9.33 17.53
CA ILE A 78 3.78 -10.15 18.70
C ILE A 78 2.27 -10.17 18.90
N GLY A 79 1.72 -11.33 19.24
CA GLY A 79 0.29 -11.45 19.44
C GLY A 79 -0.14 -12.82 19.91
N SER A 80 -1.43 -13.13 19.74
CA SER A 80 -1.98 -14.46 19.98
C SER A 80 -3.18 -14.73 19.09
N ASN A 81 -3.60 -15.99 19.02
CA ASN A 81 -4.77 -16.45 18.28
C ASN A 81 -5.68 -17.35 19.13
N GLU A 82 -5.76 -17.06 20.42
CA GLU A 82 -6.68 -17.72 21.35
C GLU A 82 -8.08 -17.11 21.20
N GLY A 83 -8.92 -17.76 20.38
CA GLY A 83 -10.27 -17.32 20.04
C GLY A 83 -10.35 -16.32 18.89
N ARG A 84 -9.42 -15.37 18.81
CA ARG A 84 -9.28 -14.44 17.68
C ARG A 84 -7.83 -13.98 17.50
N VAL A 85 -7.47 -13.56 16.29
CA VAL A 85 -6.14 -12.98 16.04
C VAL A 85 -6.08 -11.60 16.66
N GLN A 86 -5.08 -11.39 17.50
CA GLN A 86 -4.70 -10.08 18.01
C GLN A 86 -3.19 -9.91 17.87
N GLY A 87 -2.75 -8.73 17.48
CA GLY A 87 -1.35 -8.50 17.15
C GLY A 87 -0.92 -7.06 17.39
N LYS A 88 0.36 -6.93 17.67
CA LYS A 88 1.08 -5.67 17.82
C LYS A 88 2.26 -5.64 16.88
N LEU A 89 2.57 -4.46 16.36
CA LEU A 89 3.82 -4.17 15.67
C LEU A 89 4.63 -3.23 16.53
N ILE A 90 5.85 -3.63 16.86
CA ILE A 90 6.79 -2.84 17.63
C ILE A 90 8.02 -2.60 16.77
N ASP A 91 8.45 -1.35 16.65
CA ASP A 91 9.78 -1.01 16.16
C ASP A 91 10.79 -1.18 17.29
N LEU A 92 11.67 -2.18 17.17
CA LEU A 92 12.67 -2.51 18.19
C LEU A 92 13.83 -1.51 18.22
N ILE A 93 14.02 -0.70 17.18
CA ILE A 93 15.06 0.34 17.16
C ILE A 93 14.61 1.53 18.03
N SER A 94 13.38 2.00 17.84
CA SER A 94 12.83 3.12 18.61
C SER A 94 12.13 2.71 19.91
N GLY A 95 11.73 1.45 20.04
CA GLY A 95 10.88 0.95 21.12
C GLY A 95 9.40 1.32 20.98
N THR A 96 8.99 1.86 19.83
CA THR A 96 7.64 2.38 19.63
C THR A 96 6.67 1.26 19.23
N GLU A 97 5.50 1.21 19.86
CA GLU A 97 4.36 0.42 19.37
C GLU A 97 3.67 1.17 18.22
N LEU A 98 3.79 0.63 17.00
CA LEU A 98 3.25 1.21 15.78
C LEU A 98 1.82 0.76 15.49
N LEU A 99 1.46 -0.44 15.95
CA LEU A 99 0.14 -1.02 15.79
C LEU A 99 -0.21 -1.87 17.00
N SER A 100 -1.49 -1.84 17.41
CA SER A 100 -2.10 -2.81 18.31
C SER A 100 -3.56 -2.99 17.92
N LYS A 101 -3.91 -4.17 17.41
CA LYS A 101 -5.26 -4.47 16.92
C LYS A 101 -5.68 -5.90 17.24
N ALA A 102 -6.99 -6.10 17.35
CA ALA A 102 -7.63 -7.40 17.39
C ALA A 102 -8.65 -7.51 16.26
N TYR A 103 -8.71 -8.68 15.64
CA TYR A 103 -9.54 -8.95 14.49
C TYR A 103 -10.68 -9.87 14.90
N SER A 104 -11.86 -9.73 14.29
CA SER A 104 -13.02 -10.55 14.59
C SER A 104 -13.85 -10.77 13.34
N GLY A 105 -14.62 -11.86 13.31
CA GLY A 105 -15.34 -12.30 12.12
C GLY A 105 -14.44 -13.04 11.13
N GLY A 106 -15.04 -13.67 10.12
CA GLY A 106 -14.31 -14.47 9.14
C GLY A 106 -13.56 -15.67 9.74
N THR A 107 -12.64 -16.24 8.96
CA THR A 107 -11.75 -17.33 9.40
C THR A 107 -10.49 -16.78 10.07
N LEU A 108 -9.81 -17.58 10.90
CA LEU A 108 -8.52 -17.19 11.50
C LEU A 108 -7.47 -16.82 10.44
N ARG A 109 -7.49 -17.52 9.30
CA ARG A 109 -6.66 -17.19 8.14
C ARG A 109 -6.93 -15.79 7.60
N LEU A 110 -8.19 -15.41 7.40
CA LEU A 110 -8.55 -14.06 6.96
C LEU A 110 -8.14 -12.99 7.98
N GLN A 111 -8.27 -13.29 9.27
CA GLN A 111 -7.81 -12.39 10.33
C GLN A 111 -6.28 -12.23 10.34
N ALA A 112 -5.53 -13.30 10.07
CA ALA A 112 -4.08 -13.26 9.93
C ALA A 112 -3.64 -12.39 8.75
N HIS A 113 -4.27 -12.58 7.58
CA HIS A 113 -4.06 -11.72 6.41
C HIS A 113 -4.37 -10.25 6.71
N ALA A 114 -5.49 -9.97 7.41
CA ALA A 114 -5.86 -8.61 7.81
C ALA A 114 -4.81 -7.96 8.74
N LEU A 115 -4.26 -8.72 9.70
CA LEU A 115 -3.16 -8.25 10.54
C LEU A 115 -1.94 -7.85 9.72
N VAL A 116 -1.49 -8.72 8.81
CA VAL A 116 -0.32 -8.41 7.97
C VAL A 116 -0.59 -7.21 7.08
N ASN A 117 -1.81 -7.09 6.54
CA ASN A 117 -2.19 -5.96 5.70
C ASN A 117 -2.14 -4.61 6.43
N ASP A 118 -2.54 -4.61 7.71
CA ASP A 118 -2.46 -3.43 8.57
C ASP A 118 -1.02 -3.12 9.01
N ILE A 119 -0.12 -4.10 9.02
CA ILE A 119 1.32 -3.93 9.31
C ILE A 119 2.05 -3.28 8.13
N THR A 120 1.71 -3.65 6.89
CA THR A 120 2.47 -3.23 5.69
C THR A 120 2.74 -1.73 5.57
N PRO A 121 1.79 -0.82 5.88
CA PRO A 121 2.03 0.62 5.78
C PRO A 121 3.13 1.15 6.72
N PHE A 122 3.45 0.42 7.78
CA PHE A 122 4.51 0.78 8.73
C PHE A 122 5.88 0.26 8.31
N LEU A 123 5.95 -0.64 7.33
CA LEU A 123 7.20 -1.24 6.88
C LEU A 123 7.85 -0.39 5.76
N PRO A 124 9.15 -0.06 5.89
CA PRO A 124 9.82 0.79 4.91
C PRO A 124 9.86 0.13 3.53
N ASN A 125 9.57 0.90 2.48
CA ASN A 125 9.60 0.48 1.08
C ASN A 125 8.70 -0.74 0.74
N ARG A 126 7.66 -1.03 1.53
CA ARG A 126 6.74 -2.17 1.30
C ARG A 126 5.34 -1.80 0.79
N GLY A 127 5.12 -0.52 0.47
CA GLY A 127 3.91 -0.04 -0.21
C GLY A 127 2.63 -0.17 0.61
N LYS A 128 1.47 0.07 -0.02
CA LYS A 128 0.14 -0.11 0.59
C LYS A 128 -0.23 -1.59 0.46
N GLY A 129 -0.59 -2.24 1.58
CA GLY A 129 -0.74 -3.69 1.69
C GLY A 129 -1.50 -4.37 0.54
N ILE A 130 -0.86 -5.37 -0.07
CA ILE A 130 -1.42 -6.23 -1.13
C ILE A 130 -2.04 -7.53 -0.59
N ALA A 131 -2.13 -7.71 0.74
CA ALA A 131 -2.58 -8.98 1.34
C ALA A 131 -4.08 -9.25 1.20
N LEU A 132 -4.85 -8.29 0.66
CA LEU A 132 -6.21 -8.54 0.17
C LEU A 132 -6.18 -8.47 -1.36
N THR A 133 -6.02 -9.62 -2.02
CA THR A 133 -6.36 -9.73 -3.44
C THR A 133 -7.87 -9.57 -3.58
N HIS A 134 -8.33 -8.34 -3.86
CA HIS A 134 -9.70 -8.11 -4.28
C HIS A 134 -9.82 -8.50 -5.75
N ILE A 135 -10.37 -9.68 -6.02
CA ILE A 135 -10.78 -10.05 -7.38
C ILE A 135 -12.07 -9.28 -7.66
N ALA A 136 -12.00 -8.26 -8.52
CA ALA A 136 -13.19 -7.64 -9.08
C ALA A 136 -13.85 -8.63 -10.05
N PHE A 137 -15.15 -8.88 -9.87
CA PHE A 137 -15.98 -9.63 -10.81
C PHE A 137 -16.89 -8.67 -11.58
#